data_AF-A0A7L4RBR1-F1
#
_entry.id   AF-A0A7L4RBR1-F1
#
_cell.length_a   1.000
_cell.length_b   1.000
_cell.length_c   1.000
_cell.angle_alpha   90.00
_cell.angle_beta   90.00
_cell.angle_gamma   90.00
#
_symmetry.space_group_name_H-M   'P 1'
#
loop_
_entity.id
_entity.type
_entity.pdbx_description
1 polymer ?
#
loop_
_entity_poly.entity_id
_entity_poly.type
_entity_poly.pdbx_seq_one_letter_code
_entity_poly.pdbx_strand_id
1 'polypeptide(L)' 'MDEFPEINWSAVAREAIKQKIMLLKRFREFAKESAITEDDALRLGKEVNKALAKRYSTGK' A
#
# COMPACT_ATOMS: atom_id res chain seq x y z
N MET A 1 -12.49 -22.98 21.26
CA MET A 1 -12.45 -21.66 20.57
C MET A 1 -11.02 -21.15 20.39
N ASP A 2 -10.07 -21.67 21.17
CA ASP A 2 -8.63 -21.33 21.05
C ASP A 2 -7.92 -22.01 19.87
N GLU A 3 -8.46 -23.12 19.36
CA GLU A 3 -7.88 -23.86 18.22
C GLU A 3 -8.13 -23.25 16.85
N PHE A 4 -9.19 -22.45 16.67
CA PHE A 4 -9.57 -21.85 15.39
C PHE A 4 -9.89 -20.35 15.56
N PRO A 5 -8.85 -19.51 15.75
CA PRO A 5 -9.02 -18.08 15.96
C PRO A 5 -9.67 -17.37 14.76
N GLU A 6 -9.72 -17.98 13.57
CA GLU A 6 -10.43 -17.44 12.40
C GLU A 6 -11.96 -17.42 12.58
N ILE A 7 -12.52 -18.30 13.43
CA ILE A 7 -13.95 -18.28 13.80
C ILE A 7 -14.23 -17.09 14.74
N ASN A 8 -13.21 -16.63 15.47
CA ASN A 8 -13.26 -15.39 16.25
C ASN A 8 -12.94 -14.20 15.34
N TRP A 9 -13.92 -13.78 14.56
CA TRP A 9 -13.81 -12.61 13.66
C TRP A 9 -13.25 -11.36 14.34
N SER A 10 -13.48 -11.17 15.65
CA SER A 10 -12.88 -10.06 16.40
C SER A 10 -11.37 -10.20 16.53
N ALA A 11 -10.82 -11.41 16.65
CA ALA A 11 -9.38 -11.64 16.67
C ALA A 11 -8.73 -11.36 15.30
N VAL A 12 -9.33 -11.85 14.22
CA VAL A 12 -8.89 -11.56 12.84
C VAL A 12 -8.91 -10.05 12.55
N ALA A 13 -10.01 -9.39 12.90
CA ALA A 13 -10.15 -7.94 12.72
C ALA A 13 -9.12 -7.15 13.52
N ARG A 14 -8.87 -7.52 14.78
CA ARG A 14 -7.83 -6.87 15.61
C ARG A 14 -6.45 -6.99 14.97
N GLU A 15 -6.11 -8.15 14.43
CA GLU A 15 -4.80 -8.35 13.80
C GLU A 15 -4.66 -7.54 12.51
N ALA A 16 -5.68 -7.54 11.65
CA ALA A 16 -5.69 -6.73 10.44
C ALA A 16 -5.55 -5.22 10.75
N ILE A 17 -6.22 -4.74 11.81
CA ILE A 17 -6.11 -3.35 12.27
C ILE A 17 -4.68 -3.05 12.75
N LYS A 18 -4.08 -3.92 13.56
CA LYS A 18 -2.69 -3.75 14.03
C LYS A 18 -1.71 -3.66 12.87
N GLN A 19 -1.85 -4.55 11.88
CA GLN A 19 -1.02 -4.53 10.67
C GLN A 19 -1.20 -3.24 9.88
N LYS A 20 -2.44 -2.77 9.70
CA LYS A 20 -2.72 -1.50 9.03
C LYS A 20 -2.09 -0.31 9.77
N ILE A 21 -2.19 -0.27 11.10
CA ILE A 21 -1.56 0.76 11.92
C ILE A 21 -0.04 0.74 11.76
N MET A 22 0.59 -0.43 11.78
CA MET A 22 2.03 -0.55 11.58
C MET A 22 2.45 -0.01 10.21
N LEU A 23 1.71 -0.36 9.15
CA LEU A 23 1.97 0.12 7.80
C LEU A 23 1.83 1.64 7.69
N LEU A 24 0.76 2.20 8.27
CA LEU A 24 0.52 3.65 8.27
C LEU A 24 1.63 4.41 9.02
N LYS A 25 2.09 3.88 10.16
CA LYS A 25 3.23 4.46 10.89
C LYS A 25 4.50 4.46 10.03
N ARG A 26 4.78 3.36 9.33
CA ARG A 26 5.94 3.27 8.42
C ARG A 26 5.83 4.24 7.26
N PHE A 27 4.66 4.38 6.64
CA PHE A 27 4.46 5.35 5.55
C PHE A 27 4.62 6.79 6.03
N ARG A 28 4.10 7.12 7.22
CA ARG A 28 4.28 8.45 7.80
C ARG A 28 5.76 8.76 8.03
N GLU A 29 6.53 7.81 8.57
CA GLU A 29 7.96 8.03 8.79
C GLU A 29 8.73 8.12 7.46
N PHE A 30 8.44 7.22 6.52
CA PHE A 30 9.05 7.21 5.19
C PHE A 30 8.82 8.52 4.42
N ALA A 31 7.61 9.10 4.52
CA ALA A 31 7.26 10.32 3.83
C ALA A 31 7.57 11.61 4.61
N LYS A 32 8.10 11.51 5.85
CA LYS A 32 8.23 12.65 6.78
C LYS A 32 9.08 13.79 6.25
N GLU A 33 10.12 13.48 5.48
CA GLU A 33 11.05 14.45 4.91
C GLU A 33 10.83 14.66 3.41
N SER A 34 9.75 14.08 2.87
CA SER A 34 9.43 14.18 1.45
C SER A 34 8.91 15.58 1.11
N ALA A 35 9.45 16.17 0.04
CA ALA A 35 8.91 17.38 -0.58
C ALA A 35 7.91 17.08 -1.72
N ILE A 36 7.61 15.80 -1.98
CA ILE A 36 6.70 15.38 -3.04
C ILE A 36 5.29 15.89 -2.74
N THR A 37 4.74 16.65 -3.69
CA THR A 37 3.37 17.14 -3.63
C THR A 37 2.39 16.10 -4.18
N GLU A 38 1.08 16.34 -3.99
CA GLU A 38 0.05 15.50 -4.60
C GLU A 38 0.12 15.52 -6.13
N ASP A 39 0.35 16.69 -6.72
CA ASP A 39 0.50 16.85 -8.17
C ASP A 39 1.71 16.07 -8.71
N ASP A 40 2.83 16.08 -7.97
CA ASP A 40 4.00 15.29 -8.31
C ASP A 40 3.69 13.78 -8.29
N ALA A 41 2.99 13.32 -7.26
CA ALA A 41 2.60 11.92 -7.14
C ALA A 41 1.70 11.48 -8.31
N LEU A 42 0.71 12.31 -8.67
CA LEU A 42 -0.18 12.06 -9.81
C LEU A 42 0.57 12.05 -11.14
N ARG A 43 1.51 12.99 -11.34
CA ARG A 43 2.35 13.06 -12.54
C ARG A 43 3.23 11.82 -12.66
N LEU A 44 3.96 11.47 -11.60
CA LEU A 44 4.84 10.30 -11.56
C LEU A 44 4.05 9.00 -11.80
N GLY A 45 2.86 8.87 -11.21
CA GLY A 45 1.97 7.74 -11.45
C GLY A 45 1.59 7.57 -12.93
N LYS A 46 1.26 8.67 -13.62
CA LYS A 46 0.99 8.64 -15.07
C LYS A 46 2.21 8.23 -15.89
N GLU A 47 3.39 8.72 -15.52
CA GLU A 47 4.66 8.36 -16.19
C GLU A 47 4.98 6.87 -16.04
N VAL A 48 4.84 6.32 -14.83
CA VAL A 48 4.99 4.89 -14.55
C VAL A 48 4.00 4.06 -15.36
N ASN A 49 2.72 4.43 -15.36
CA ASN A 49 1.69 3.73 -16.13
C ASN A 49 2.01 3.72 -17.64
N LYS A 50 2.46 4.86 -18.18
CA LYS A 50 2.86 4.96 -19.59
C LYS A 50 4.08 4.09 -19.89
N ALA A 51 5.06 4.05 -18.98
CA ALA A 51 6.25 3.21 -19.13
C ALA A 51 5.90 1.71 -19.09
N LEU A 52 5.05 1.29 -18.15
CA LEU A 52 4.55 -0.07 -18.06
C LEU A 52 3.76 -0.45 -19.30
N ALA A 53 2.81 0.38 -19.73
CA ALA A 53 2.03 0.15 -20.93
C ALA A 53 2.93 -0.06 -22.16
N LYS A 54 3.95 0.79 -22.35
CA LYS A 54 4.94 0.59 -23.42
C LYS A 54 5.64 -0.76 -23.30
N ARG A 55 6.20 -1.07 -22.12
CA ARG A 55 6.93 -2.32 -21.86
C ARG A 55 6.11 -3.56 -22.21
N TYR A 56 4.83 -3.58 -21.85
CA TYR A 56 3.94 -4.73 -22.08
C TYR A 56 3.22 -4.69 -23.44
N SER A 57 3.14 -3.54 -24.11
CA SER A 57 2.58 -3.43 -25.47
C SER A 57 3.53 -3.93 -26.56
N THR A 58 4.85 -3.91 -26.32
CA THR A 58 5.88 -4.36 -27.28
C THR A 58 6.26 -5.83 -27.09
N GLY A 59 5.77 -6.49 -26.03
CA GLY A 59 5.90 -7.92 -25.83
C GLY A 59 4.72 -8.67 -26.47
N LYS A 60 4.78 -8.84 -27.79
CA LYS A 60 3.99 -9.84 -28.52
C LYS A 60 4.90 -10.98 -28.94
#